data_AF-S8DN66-F1
#
_entry.id   AF-S8DN66-F1
#
_cell.length_a   1.000
_cell.length_b   1.000
_cell.length_c   1.000
_cell.angle_alpha   90.00
_cell.angle_beta   90.00
_cell.angle_gamma   90.00
#
_symmetry.space_group_name_H-M   'P 1'
#
loop_
_entity.id
_entity.type
_entity.pdbx_description
1 polymer ?
#
loop_
_entity_poly.entity_id
_entity_poly.type
_entity_poly.pdbx_seq_one_letter_code
_entity_poly.pdbx_strand_id
1 'polypeptide(L)'
;LDRRIRCLPPAYGARHFKNGISALSQVSGTERKHIARILLACLVGKIPQEVMTAFRAILDFIYLAQYPAHDNDTLEYMEKALKTFHKHKSVLIKLGIREHLNIPKFHSLQHYVESIKLLGATDNYNTEAFERFHIDYAKAAWRATNRRDARPQMALWLSRREKMV
;
A
#
# COMPACT_ATOMS: atom_id res chain seq x y z
N LEU A 1 1.83 -21.31 -1.67
CA LEU A 1 2.36 -20.02 -2.17
C LEU A 1 3.80 -19.80 -1.72
N ASP A 2 4.12 -19.91 -0.43
CA ASP A 2 5.47 -19.65 0.11
C ASP A 2 6.60 -20.44 -0.57
N ARG A 3 6.36 -21.69 -0.97
CA ARG A 3 7.37 -22.47 -1.70
C ARG A 3 7.80 -21.78 -3.00
N ARG A 4 6.86 -21.21 -3.78
CA ARG A 4 7.21 -20.50 -5.02
C ARG A 4 7.92 -19.18 -4.75
N ILE A 5 7.46 -18.44 -3.74
CA ILE A 5 8.10 -17.19 -3.31
C ILE A 5 9.56 -17.43 -2.92
N ARG A 6 9.83 -18.51 -2.18
CA ARG A 6 11.19 -18.92 -1.79
C ARG A 6 12.07 -19.33 -2.98
N CYS A 7 11.48 -19.85 -4.05
CA CYS A 7 12.20 -20.26 -5.25
C CYS A 7 12.43 -19.12 -6.25
N LEU A 8 11.90 -17.91 -6.03
CA LEU A 8 12.15 -16.79 -6.93
C LEU A 8 13.64 -16.42 -6.92
N PRO A 9 14.29 -16.29 -8.08
CA PRO A 9 15.66 -15.81 -8.14
C PRO A 9 15.74 -14.37 -7.58
N PRO A 10 16.87 -13.98 -6.99
CA PRO A 10 17.12 -12.59 -6.65
C PRO A 10 16.92 -11.70 -7.89
N ALA A 11 16.17 -10.61 -7.74
CA ALA A 11 15.90 -9.68 -8.82
C ALA A 11 16.11 -8.24 -8.32
N TYR A 12 16.66 -7.39 -9.19
CA TYR A 12 16.89 -6.00 -8.86
C TYR A 12 15.55 -5.30 -8.55
N GLY A 13 15.50 -4.56 -7.44
CA GLY A 13 14.27 -3.89 -6.99
C GLY A 13 13.21 -4.79 -6.36
N ALA A 14 13.43 -6.11 -6.22
CA ALA A 14 12.50 -7.00 -5.51
C ALA A 14 13.15 -7.59 -4.25
N ARG A 15 12.44 -7.55 -3.12
CA ARG A 15 12.89 -8.22 -1.89
C ARG A 15 12.71 -9.73 -2.05
N HIS A 16 13.76 -10.48 -1.76
CA HIS A 16 13.68 -11.93 -1.68
C HIS A 16 13.18 -12.37 -0.30
N PHE A 17 12.05 -13.08 -0.26
CA PHE A 17 11.42 -13.55 0.99
C PHE A 17 11.84 -15.00 1.29
N LYS A 18 13.02 -15.16 1.92
CA LYS A 18 13.62 -16.48 2.24
C LYS A 18 12.71 -17.43 3.03
N ASN A 19 11.83 -16.89 3.89
CA ASN A 19 10.90 -17.65 4.72
C ASN A 19 9.46 -17.63 4.16
N GLY A 20 9.26 -17.15 2.94
CA GLY A 20 7.92 -16.86 2.40
C GLY A 20 7.30 -15.62 3.03
N ILE A 21 6.00 -15.42 2.78
CA ILE A 21 5.24 -14.27 3.28
C ILE A 21 4.33 -14.64 4.47
N SER A 22 3.97 -15.91 4.63
CA SER A 22 3.10 -16.35 5.74
C SER A 22 3.74 -16.20 7.12
N ALA A 23 5.07 -16.17 7.19
CA ALA A 23 5.81 -15.98 8.44
C ALA A 23 5.89 -14.51 8.88
N LEU A 24 5.44 -13.56 8.05
CA LEU A 24 5.52 -12.14 8.37
C LEU A 24 4.41 -11.75 9.35
N SER A 25 4.80 -11.20 10.50
CA SER A 25 3.90 -10.48 11.40
C SER A 25 4.08 -8.97 11.19
N GLN A 26 3.00 -8.19 11.35
CA GLN A 26 3.02 -6.72 11.22
C GLN A 26 3.66 -6.20 9.91
N VAL A 27 3.16 -6.69 8.77
CA VAL A 27 3.69 -6.37 7.43
C VAL A 27 3.73 -4.86 7.16
N SER A 28 4.95 -4.33 7.00
CA SER A 28 5.24 -2.93 6.71
C SER A 28 4.79 -2.48 5.32
N GLY A 29 4.71 -1.17 5.09
CA GLY A 29 4.40 -0.60 3.77
C GLY A 29 5.36 -1.06 2.68
N THR A 30 6.66 -1.04 2.97
CA THR A 30 7.72 -1.51 2.05
C THR A 30 7.58 -2.99 1.72
N GLU A 31 7.24 -3.83 2.71
CA GLU A 31 6.98 -5.25 2.46
C GLU A 31 5.76 -5.47 1.58
N ARG A 32 4.66 -4.74 1.81
CA ARG A 32 3.47 -4.80 0.95
C ARG A 32 3.81 -4.43 -0.51
N LYS A 33 4.60 -3.37 -0.73
CA LYS A 33 5.08 -2.97 -2.06
C LYS A 33 5.87 -4.10 -2.73
N HIS A 34 6.77 -4.77 -2.01
CA HIS A 34 7.50 -5.91 -2.57
C HIS A 34 6.65 -7.15 -2.82
N ILE A 35 5.68 -7.46 -1.95
CA ILE A 35 4.73 -8.56 -2.15
C ILE A 35 3.92 -8.31 -3.43
N ALA A 36 3.42 -7.09 -3.64
CA ALA A 36 2.66 -6.71 -4.82
C ALA A 36 3.44 -6.92 -6.14
N ARG A 37 4.76 -6.73 -6.14
CA ARG A 37 5.63 -6.94 -7.31
C ARG A 37 5.73 -8.41 -7.73
N ILE A 38 5.72 -9.34 -6.77
CA ILE A 38 5.98 -10.77 -7.02
C ILE A 38 4.71 -11.63 -7.02
N LEU A 39 3.58 -11.10 -6.53
CA LEU A 39 2.38 -11.86 -6.24
C LEU A 39 1.82 -12.55 -7.49
N LEU A 40 1.63 -11.81 -8.59
CA LEU A 40 1.04 -12.36 -9.82
C LEU A 40 1.90 -13.51 -10.38
N ALA A 41 3.21 -13.31 -10.48
CA ALA A 41 4.15 -14.34 -10.95
C ALA A 41 4.06 -15.62 -10.12
N CYS A 42 3.90 -15.50 -8.81
CA CYS A 42 3.75 -16.65 -7.92
C CYS A 42 2.39 -17.36 -8.05
N LEU A 43 1.36 -16.69 -8.58
CA LEU A 43 0.02 -17.23 -8.74
C LEU A 43 -0.25 -17.84 -10.14
N VAL A 44 0.61 -17.58 -11.13
CA VAL A 44 0.45 -18.11 -12.50
C VAL A 44 0.30 -19.63 -12.49
N GLY A 45 -0.77 -20.14 -13.10
CA GLY A 45 -1.06 -21.57 -13.18
C GLY A 45 -1.52 -22.21 -11.85
N LYS A 46 -1.86 -21.42 -10.83
CA LYS A 46 -2.36 -21.90 -9.53
C LYS A 46 -3.77 -21.42 -9.18
N ILE A 47 -4.28 -20.42 -9.90
CA ILE A 47 -5.60 -19.85 -9.67
C ILE A 47 -6.37 -19.77 -11.00
N PRO A 48 -7.71 -19.75 -10.97
CA PRO A 48 -8.52 -19.52 -12.15
C PRO A 48 -8.17 -18.19 -12.83
N GLN A 49 -8.28 -18.15 -14.15
CA GLN A 49 -7.94 -16.97 -14.95
C GLN A 49 -8.72 -15.73 -14.52
N GLU A 50 -9.99 -15.87 -14.14
CA GLU A 50 -10.82 -14.76 -13.63
C GLU A 50 -10.24 -14.14 -12.35
N VAL A 51 -9.75 -14.97 -11.42
CA VAL A 51 -9.09 -14.51 -10.19
C VAL A 51 -7.80 -13.76 -10.54
N MET A 52 -7.03 -14.30 -11.48
CA MET A 52 -5.81 -13.65 -11.97
C MET A 52 -6.11 -12.28 -12.57
N THR A 53 -7.15 -12.17 -13.39
CA THR A 53 -7.60 -10.90 -13.97
C THR A 53 -8.02 -9.89 -12.92
N ALA A 54 -8.79 -10.32 -11.89
CA ALA A 54 -9.17 -9.43 -10.80
C ALA A 54 -7.94 -8.90 -10.02
N PHE A 55 -6.99 -9.78 -9.69
CA PHE A 55 -5.77 -9.39 -8.97
C PHE A 55 -4.84 -8.53 -9.81
N ARG A 56 -4.73 -8.78 -11.11
CA ARG A 56 -3.97 -7.92 -12.02
C ARG A 56 -4.61 -6.53 -12.10
N ALA A 57 -5.92 -6.46 -12.34
CA ALA A 57 -6.64 -5.20 -12.49
C ALA A 57 -6.53 -4.30 -11.24
N ILE A 58 -6.61 -4.86 -10.03
CA ILE A 58 -6.43 -4.07 -8.81
C ILE A 58 -4.97 -3.63 -8.62
N LEU A 59 -3.99 -4.44 -9.02
CA LEU A 59 -2.58 -4.04 -8.97
C LEU A 59 -2.28 -2.93 -9.98
N ASP A 60 -2.81 -3.03 -11.20
CA ASP A 60 -2.71 -1.98 -12.22
C ASP A 60 -3.26 -0.65 -11.68
N PHE A 61 -4.45 -0.68 -11.04
CA PHE A 61 -5.02 0.49 -10.37
C PHE A 61 -4.09 1.05 -9.29
N ILE A 62 -3.57 0.20 -8.41
CA ILE A 62 -2.69 0.61 -7.30
C ILE A 62 -1.40 1.25 -7.83
N TYR A 63 -0.82 0.71 -8.91
CA TYR A 63 0.39 1.28 -9.51
C TYR A 63 0.11 2.62 -10.20
N LEU A 64 -1.00 2.72 -10.94
CA LEU A 64 -1.41 3.99 -11.55
C LEU A 64 -1.65 5.06 -10.48
N ALA A 65 -2.34 4.73 -9.38
CA ALA A 65 -2.61 5.67 -8.30
C ALA A 65 -1.33 6.21 -7.61
N GLN A 66 -0.19 5.53 -7.78
CA GLN A 66 1.11 5.94 -7.24
C GLN A 66 1.92 6.81 -8.22
N TYR A 67 1.38 7.15 -9.39
CA TYR A 67 2.09 8.01 -10.32
C TYR A 67 2.20 9.44 -9.74
N PRO A 68 3.36 10.10 -9.91
CA PRO A 68 3.56 11.46 -9.40
C PRO A 68 2.79 12.50 -10.22
N ALA A 69 2.30 12.12 -11.40
CA ALA A 69 1.53 12.99 -12.29
C ALA A 69 0.55 12.14 -13.11
N HIS A 70 -0.55 12.78 -13.52
CA HIS A 70 -1.61 12.18 -14.30
C HIS A 70 -2.00 13.08 -15.48
N ASP A 71 -2.28 12.43 -16.59
CA ASP A 71 -2.91 12.98 -17.79
C ASP A 71 -4.26 12.26 -18.03
N ASN A 72 -4.96 12.64 -19.11
CA ASN A 72 -6.26 12.03 -19.42
C ASN A 72 -6.15 10.51 -19.67
N ASP A 73 -5.07 10.06 -20.31
CA ASP A 73 -4.88 8.66 -20.67
C ASP A 73 -4.65 7.79 -19.43
N THR A 74 -3.78 8.22 -18.51
CA THR A 74 -3.51 7.50 -17.25
C THR A 74 -4.73 7.47 -16.34
N LEU A 75 -5.56 8.52 -16.33
CA LEU A 75 -6.83 8.52 -15.62
C LEU A 75 -7.83 7.53 -16.25
N GLU A 76 -7.92 7.48 -17.58
CA GLU A 76 -8.75 6.49 -18.27
C GLU A 76 -8.28 5.05 -17.97
N TYR A 77 -6.96 4.81 -17.97
CA TYR A 77 -6.40 3.52 -17.59
C TYR A 77 -6.77 3.14 -16.16
N MET A 78 -6.77 4.10 -15.23
CA MET A 78 -7.15 3.87 -13.84
C MET A 78 -8.63 3.50 -13.72
N GLU A 79 -9.53 4.20 -14.41
CA GLU A 79 -10.95 3.83 -14.45
C GLU A 79 -11.16 2.45 -15.07
N LYS A 80 -10.45 2.15 -16.16
CA LYS A 80 -10.54 0.86 -16.85
C LYS A 80 -10.04 -0.29 -15.98
N ALA A 81 -8.96 -0.08 -15.23
CA ALA A 81 -8.45 -1.05 -14.26
C ALA A 81 -9.50 -1.31 -13.17
N LEU A 82 -10.12 -0.26 -12.63
CA LEU A 82 -11.17 -0.40 -11.63
C LEU A 82 -12.41 -1.12 -12.18
N LYS A 83 -12.90 -0.74 -13.38
CA LYS A 83 -14.01 -1.41 -14.07
C LYS A 83 -13.73 -2.89 -14.28
N THR A 84 -12.52 -3.24 -14.72
CA THR A 84 -12.07 -4.64 -14.86
C THR A 84 -12.11 -5.38 -13.53
N PHE A 85 -11.60 -4.77 -12.46
CA PHE A 85 -11.66 -5.36 -11.12
C PHE A 85 -13.12 -5.62 -10.69
N HIS A 86 -14.01 -4.64 -10.82
CA HIS A 86 -15.42 -4.81 -10.47
C HIS A 86 -16.13 -5.90 -11.28
N LYS A 87 -15.79 -6.05 -12.55
CA LYS A 87 -16.34 -7.10 -13.42
C LYS A 87 -15.96 -8.51 -12.93
N HIS A 88 -14.73 -8.69 -12.44
CA HIS A 88 -14.20 -10.01 -12.10
C HIS A 88 -14.21 -10.35 -10.60
N LYS A 89 -14.27 -9.35 -9.69
CA LYS A 89 -14.11 -9.58 -8.23
C LYS A 89 -15.11 -10.55 -7.62
N SER A 90 -16.29 -10.72 -8.22
CA SER A 90 -17.33 -11.64 -7.73
C SER A 90 -16.86 -13.11 -7.70
N VAL A 91 -15.84 -13.46 -8.49
CA VAL A 91 -15.20 -14.79 -8.45
C VAL A 91 -14.67 -15.14 -7.06
N LEU A 92 -14.23 -14.14 -6.28
CA LEU A 92 -13.73 -14.38 -4.92
C LEU A 92 -14.84 -14.83 -3.98
N ILE A 93 -16.07 -14.36 -4.21
CA ILE A 93 -17.26 -14.76 -3.44
C ILE A 93 -17.73 -16.14 -3.91
N LYS A 94 -17.79 -16.36 -5.23
CA LYS A 94 -18.19 -17.65 -5.82
C LYS A 94 -17.30 -18.81 -5.37
N LEU A 95 -16.00 -18.56 -5.21
CA LEU A 95 -15.03 -19.55 -4.72
C LEU A 95 -15.02 -19.71 -3.19
N GLY A 96 -15.88 -18.99 -2.47
CA GLY A 96 -15.94 -19.03 -1.00
C GLY A 96 -14.70 -18.43 -0.31
N ILE A 97 -13.85 -17.69 -1.03
CA ILE A 97 -12.66 -17.03 -0.46
C ILE A 97 -13.10 -15.93 0.52
N ARG A 98 -14.26 -15.31 0.26
CA ARG A 98 -14.85 -14.30 1.13
C ARG A 98 -16.36 -14.22 0.96
N GLU A 99 -17.10 -13.98 2.04
CA GLU A 99 -18.56 -13.84 1.99
C GLU A 99 -19.00 -12.58 1.23
N HIS A 100 -18.31 -11.46 1.44
CA HIS A 100 -18.60 -10.19 0.76
C HIS A 100 -17.33 -9.37 0.51
N LEU A 101 -17.45 -8.38 -0.38
CA LEU A 101 -16.38 -7.41 -0.67
C LEU A 101 -16.72 -5.99 -0.23
N ASN A 102 -17.68 -5.84 0.70
CA ASN A 102 -18.02 -4.57 1.35
C ASN A 102 -16.90 -4.12 2.30
N ILE A 103 -15.80 -3.64 1.72
CA ILE A 103 -14.64 -3.14 2.44
C ILE A 103 -14.54 -1.66 2.11
N PRO A 104 -14.45 -0.76 3.12
CA PRO A 104 -14.32 0.67 2.89
C PRO A 104 -13.22 1.01 1.88
N LYS A 105 -12.07 0.32 1.97
CA LYS A 105 -10.95 0.51 1.04
C LYS A 105 -11.29 0.23 -0.42
N PHE A 106 -12.15 -0.75 -0.73
CA PHE A 106 -12.58 -1.01 -2.10
C PHE A 106 -13.62 0.00 -2.59
N HIS A 107 -14.47 0.51 -1.70
CA HIS A 107 -15.41 1.57 -2.05
C HIS A 107 -14.66 2.88 -2.33
N SER A 108 -13.68 3.24 -1.50
CA SER A 108 -12.87 4.46 -1.67
C SER A 108 -12.21 4.56 -3.04
N LEU A 109 -11.86 3.44 -3.69
CA LEU A 109 -11.24 3.43 -5.03
C LEU A 109 -12.09 4.14 -6.08
N GLN A 110 -13.42 4.14 -5.92
CA GLN A 110 -14.35 4.80 -6.85
C GLN A 110 -14.15 6.31 -6.91
N HIS A 111 -13.57 6.91 -5.87
CA HIS A 111 -13.39 8.35 -5.73
C HIS A 111 -11.98 8.82 -6.11
N TYR A 112 -11.05 7.92 -6.46
CA TYR A 112 -9.65 8.31 -6.72
C TYR A 112 -9.51 9.21 -7.92
N VAL A 113 -10.15 8.89 -9.05
CA VAL A 113 -10.02 9.70 -10.29
C VAL A 113 -10.58 11.11 -10.08
N GLU A 114 -11.71 11.22 -9.38
CA GLU A 114 -12.28 12.53 -9.01
C GLU A 114 -11.36 13.28 -8.04
N SER A 115 -10.85 12.60 -7.01
CA SER A 115 -9.91 13.20 -6.05
C SER A 115 -8.65 13.69 -6.73
N ILE A 116 -8.11 12.93 -7.69
CA ILE A 116 -6.90 13.30 -8.43
C ILE A 116 -7.13 14.53 -9.29
N LYS A 117 -8.29 14.63 -9.95
CA LYS A 117 -8.67 15.81 -10.73
C LYS A 117 -8.81 17.06 -9.86
N LEU A 118 -9.28 16.92 -8.61
CA LEU A 118 -9.54 18.04 -7.70
C LEU A 118 -8.32 18.44 -6.86
N LEU A 119 -7.51 17.48 -6.43
CA LEU A 119 -6.46 17.66 -5.42
C LEU A 119 -5.04 17.38 -5.96
N GLY A 120 -4.92 16.93 -7.21
CA GLY A 120 -3.66 16.50 -7.82
C GLY A 120 -3.30 15.05 -7.50
N ALA A 121 -2.05 14.66 -7.76
CA ALA A 121 -1.58 13.30 -7.50
C ALA A 121 -1.70 12.90 -6.01
N THR A 122 -1.78 11.59 -5.75
CA THR A 122 -2.12 11.08 -4.41
C THR A 122 -1.05 11.34 -3.35
N ASP A 123 0.19 11.60 -3.78
CA ASP A 123 1.30 12.00 -2.92
C ASP A 123 1.11 13.37 -2.27
N ASN A 124 0.31 14.27 -2.88
CA ASN A 124 0.01 15.59 -2.34
C ASN A 124 -0.84 15.57 -1.06
N TYR A 125 -1.63 14.50 -0.84
CA TYR A 125 -2.59 14.43 0.26
C TYR A 125 -2.56 13.07 1.00
N ASN A 126 -1.46 12.33 0.87
CA ASN A 126 -1.25 11.11 1.65
C ASN A 126 -0.77 11.42 3.09
N THR A 127 -0.67 10.38 3.91
CA THR A 127 -0.20 10.49 5.30
C THR A 127 1.28 10.15 5.48
N GLU A 128 2.01 9.82 4.41
CA GLU A 128 3.42 9.36 4.51
C GLU A 128 4.31 10.45 5.10
N ALA A 129 4.09 11.72 4.74
CA ALA A 129 4.81 12.86 5.31
C ALA A 129 4.58 13.00 6.82
N PHE A 130 3.33 12.89 7.28
CA PHE A 130 2.99 12.95 8.70
C PHE A 130 3.53 11.74 9.47
N GLU A 131 3.51 10.54 8.88
CA GLU A 131 4.14 9.35 9.46
C GLU A 131 5.65 9.53 9.62
N ARG A 132 6.31 10.20 8.66
CA ARG A 132 7.74 10.54 8.76
C ARG A 132 7.98 11.52 9.91
N PHE A 133 7.18 12.59 10.01
CA PHE A 133 7.25 13.53 11.12
C PHE A 133 7.02 12.89 12.48
N HIS A 134 6.22 11.84 12.57
CA HIS A 134 6.03 11.10 13.82
C HIS A 134 7.34 10.45 14.33
N ILE A 135 8.30 10.13 13.45
CA ILE A 135 9.62 9.64 13.84
C ILE A 135 10.41 10.75 14.55
N ASP A 136 10.50 11.92 13.92
CA ASP A 136 11.36 13.01 14.36
C ASP A 136 10.75 13.80 15.52
N TYR A 137 9.43 14.01 15.50
CA TYR A 137 8.75 14.86 16.48
C TYR A 137 8.14 14.10 17.66
N ALA A 138 7.72 12.84 17.46
CA ALA A 138 7.16 12.06 18.56
C ALA A 138 8.14 11.01 19.09
N LYS A 139 8.67 10.12 18.25
CA LYS A 139 9.51 9.01 18.73
C LYS A 139 10.85 9.49 19.27
N ALA A 140 11.53 10.41 18.60
CA ALA A 140 12.80 10.95 19.09
C ALA A 140 12.59 11.77 20.38
N ALA A 141 11.56 12.64 20.41
CA ALA A 141 11.19 13.39 21.61
C ALA A 141 10.87 12.47 22.78
N TRP A 142 10.04 11.44 22.57
CA TRP A 142 9.70 10.44 23.60
C TRP A 142 10.94 9.76 24.18
N ARG A 143 11.87 9.33 23.32
CA ARG A 143 13.13 8.69 23.75
C ARG A 143 14.02 9.62 24.59
N ALA A 144 13.92 10.93 24.39
CA ALA A 144 14.66 11.92 25.15
C ALA A 144 14.03 12.28 26.51
N THR A 145 12.83 11.76 26.81
CA THR A 145 12.16 12.00 28.10
C THR A 145 12.49 10.94 29.15
N ASN A 146 12.19 11.25 30.41
CA ASN A 146 12.21 10.27 31.50
C ASN A 146 10.97 9.33 31.52
N ARG A 147 10.06 9.45 30.52
CA ARG A 147 8.81 8.69 30.36
C ARG A 147 7.75 8.87 31.44
N ARG A 148 7.94 9.79 32.40
CA ARG A 148 6.94 10.16 33.42
C ARG A 148 6.43 11.57 33.12
N ASP A 149 5.12 11.71 32.89
CA ASP A 149 4.55 12.97 32.39
C ASP A 149 5.35 13.52 31.20
N ALA A 150 5.43 12.70 30.14
CA ALA A 150 6.35 12.94 29.05
C ALA A 150 5.90 14.05 28.08
N ARG A 151 4.61 14.40 28.04
CA ARG A 151 4.09 15.36 27.05
C ARG A 151 4.72 16.75 27.19
N PRO A 152 4.80 17.37 28.39
CA PRO A 152 5.51 18.64 28.56
C PRO A 152 6.99 18.54 28.21
N GLN A 153 7.64 17.42 28.54
CA GLN A 153 9.05 17.18 28.22
C GLN A 153 9.29 17.07 26.71
N MET A 154 8.41 16.37 25.98
CA MET A 154 8.46 16.26 24.52
C MET A 154 8.29 17.64 23.87
N ALA A 155 7.31 18.43 24.32
CA ALA A 155 7.09 19.79 23.81
C ALA A 155 8.31 20.69 24.07
N LEU A 156 8.90 20.62 25.27
CA LEU A 156 10.11 21.38 25.61
C LEU A 156 11.31 20.94 24.77
N TRP A 157 11.48 19.64 24.56
CA TRP A 157 12.55 19.09 23.72
C TRP A 157 12.43 19.59 22.27
N LEU A 158 11.22 19.59 21.71
CA LEU A 158 10.95 20.12 20.37
C LEU A 158 11.27 21.61 20.28
N SER A 159 10.74 22.41 21.21
CA SER A 159 10.98 23.86 21.24
C SER A 159 12.46 24.22 21.33
N ARG A 160 13.27 23.44 22.06
CA ARG A 160 14.72 23.64 22.12
C ARG A 160 15.40 23.32 20.79
N ARG A 161 14.97 22.26 20.10
CA ARG A 161 15.58 21.81 18.85
C ARG A 161 15.27 22.76 17.69
N GLU A 162 14.05 23.31 17.63
CA GLU A 162 13.67 24.31 16.63
C GLU A 162 14.42 25.63 16.79
N LYS A 163 14.84 25.99 18.01
CA LYS A 163 15.62 27.23 18.28
C LYS A 163 17.13 27.11 17.99
N MET A 164 17.63 25.91 17.72
CA MET A 164 19.05 25.65 17.42
C MET A 164 19.35 25.61 15.92
N VAL A 165 18.32 25.73 15.07
CA VAL A 165 18.41 25.84 13.61
C VAL A 165 18.32 27.31 13.23
#